data_AF-A0A5B9YBV5-F1
#
_entry.id   AF-A0A5B9YBV5-F1
#
_cell.length_a   1.000
_cell.length_b   1.000
_cell.length_c   1.000
_cell.angle_alpha   90.00
_cell.angle_beta   90.00
_cell.angle_gamma   90.00
#
_symmetry.space_group_name_H-M   'P 1'
#
loop_
_entity.id
_entity.type
_entity.pdbx_description
1 polymer ?
#
loop_
_entity_poly.entity_id
_entity_poly.type
_entity_poly.pdbx_seq_one_letter_code
_entity_poly.pdbx_strand_id
1 'polypeptide(L)'
;MGTWGTGLYSNDLALDLKGTYMRLLKEGKTKEEVERLTIEQYEDTMECEDEDEDDETIDAWLVLADLEWKYGRLSERVKARALGYLETGKGLEAWEECSNTDYKKREQVLEQLREKLLSPMPAEKKIRVPKPYECEWKLGDVFAYQFTSDYSKKKGVENHYMVFRVIQLVRSKSDNSIQPVVQVYKWMGKELPGLDVIYKECLLPSTGIKHPEGYLKLKSIAYEWNIDISSKRQIKKGSLFYLGNSPAISVIPQQKRYTNEGGMFLYKWIEEYFIDRYLVWKEVENIPSHVDGQEHMKLNTYQWKLGDVFAYKFNTEYSKEKGLLNKYILFRVIELLWDKEKACINPVIEVYQWLGDELPSSEMIRQTPLLPMMPLEDPSKYVENQRLNYNMILDTMDEEDIKKYNLIYLGREEVIINCSKQIHKTIEDHLYEWRSIENVIVDRYLEWKDVDFITY
;
A
#
# COMPACT_ATOMS: atom_id res chain seq x y z
N MET A 1 38.33 -1.34 -26.22
CA MET A 1 38.03 -2.76 -26.48
C MET A 1 38.63 -3.54 -25.32
N GLY A 2 37.80 -4.02 -24.40
CA GLY A 2 38.26 -4.69 -23.18
C GLY A 2 39.02 -5.97 -23.49
N THR A 3 40.02 -6.30 -22.69
CA THR A 3 40.80 -7.54 -22.82
C THR A 3 39.93 -8.73 -22.40
N TRP A 4 39.38 -9.48 -23.35
CA TRP A 4 38.66 -10.73 -23.07
C TRP A 4 39.66 -11.76 -22.56
N GLY A 5 39.38 -12.35 -21.40
CA GLY A 5 40.21 -13.45 -20.86
C GLY A 5 39.79 -14.81 -21.42
N THR A 6 40.66 -15.82 -21.28
CA THR A 6 40.42 -17.17 -21.83
C THR A 6 39.38 -18.00 -21.05
N GLY A 7 38.92 -17.53 -19.89
CA GLY A 7 37.96 -18.25 -19.06
C GLY A 7 36.51 -18.08 -19.50
N LEU A 8 35.63 -19.00 -19.09
CA LEU A 8 34.18 -18.93 -19.37
C LEU A 8 33.51 -17.64 -18.85
N TYR A 9 34.02 -17.07 -17.76
CA TYR A 9 33.45 -15.86 -17.11
C TYR A 9 34.36 -14.64 -17.27
N SER A 10 35.12 -14.60 -18.36
CA SER A 10 36.12 -13.57 -18.61
C SER A 10 35.69 -12.52 -19.63
N ASN A 11 34.41 -12.52 -20.02
CA ASN A 11 33.75 -11.46 -20.79
C ASN A 11 32.54 -10.92 -20.01
N ASP A 12 32.05 -9.73 -20.39
CA ASP A 12 30.97 -9.05 -19.69
C ASP A 12 29.62 -9.79 -19.86
N LEU A 13 29.36 -10.34 -21.05
CA LEU A 13 28.17 -11.13 -21.35
C LEU A 13 27.99 -12.32 -20.38
N ALA A 14 29.05 -13.08 -20.12
CA ALA A 14 29.03 -14.22 -19.21
C ALA A 14 28.77 -13.81 -17.76
N LEU A 15 29.28 -12.66 -17.34
CA LEU A 15 29.05 -12.12 -16.00
C LEU A 15 27.60 -11.65 -15.84
N ASP A 16 27.05 -10.98 -16.86
CA ASP A 16 25.67 -10.53 -16.88
C ASP A 16 24.69 -11.71 -16.92
N LEU A 17 24.94 -12.71 -17.78
CA LEU A 17 24.13 -13.92 -17.87
C LEU A 17 24.12 -14.66 -16.53
N LYS A 18 25.28 -14.81 -15.89
CA LYS A 18 25.36 -15.34 -14.52
C LYS A 18 24.56 -14.50 -13.53
N GLY A 19 24.63 -13.17 -13.62
CA GLY A 19 23.86 -12.25 -12.79
C GLY A 19 22.35 -12.50 -12.92
N THR A 20 21.87 -12.56 -14.15
CA THR A 20 20.47 -12.86 -14.51
C THR A 20 20.02 -14.22 -13.99
N TYR A 21 20.77 -15.28 -14.29
CA TYR A 21 20.47 -16.64 -13.84
C TYR A 21 20.37 -16.73 -12.31
N MET A 22 21.33 -16.11 -11.60
CA MET A 22 21.35 -16.08 -10.14
C MET A 22 20.22 -15.23 -9.53
N ARG A 23 19.82 -14.14 -10.20
CA ARG A 23 18.69 -13.31 -9.80
C ARG A 23 17.39 -14.11 -9.86
N LEU A 24 17.12 -14.78 -10.99
CA LEU A 24 15.92 -15.60 -11.19
C LEU A 24 15.81 -16.75 -10.18
N LEU A 25 16.94 -17.40 -9.85
CA LEU A 25 16.98 -18.41 -8.79
C LEU A 25 16.65 -17.85 -7.40
N LYS A 26 17.11 -16.64 -7.09
CA LYS A 26 16.81 -15.96 -5.81
C LYS A 26 15.37 -15.46 -5.74
N GLU A 27 14.74 -15.21 -6.88
CA GLU A 27 13.29 -14.92 -6.99
C GLU A 27 12.42 -16.16 -6.77
N GLY A 28 13.02 -17.37 -6.70
CA GLY A 28 12.32 -18.62 -6.45
C GLY A 28 11.68 -19.25 -7.67
N LYS A 29 12.13 -18.87 -8.87
CA LYS A 29 11.71 -19.48 -10.13
C LYS A 29 12.14 -20.96 -10.20
N THR A 30 11.32 -21.77 -10.86
CA THR A 30 11.61 -23.18 -11.15
C THR A 30 12.79 -23.32 -12.13
N LYS A 31 13.40 -24.51 -12.24
CA LYS A 31 14.55 -24.67 -13.16
C LYS A 31 14.17 -24.36 -14.61
N GLU A 32 12.96 -24.75 -15.03
CA GLU A 32 12.42 -24.53 -16.37
C GLU A 32 12.15 -23.05 -16.62
N GLU A 33 11.62 -22.32 -15.63
CA GLU A 33 11.42 -20.88 -15.74
C GLU A 33 12.73 -20.11 -15.76
N VAL A 34 13.73 -20.51 -14.96
CA VAL A 34 15.04 -19.86 -14.95
C VAL A 34 15.73 -20.01 -16.30
N GLU A 35 15.76 -21.23 -16.85
CA GLU A 35 16.32 -21.48 -18.19
C GLU A 35 15.63 -20.61 -19.22
N ARG A 36 14.29 -20.73 -19.33
CA ARG A 36 13.50 -20.02 -20.33
C ARG A 36 13.67 -18.49 -20.23
N LEU A 37 13.53 -17.92 -19.03
CA LEU A 37 13.65 -16.47 -18.83
C LEU A 37 15.09 -15.96 -19.03
N THR A 38 16.10 -16.81 -18.78
CA THR A 38 17.49 -16.45 -19.09
C THR A 38 17.66 -16.40 -20.61
N ILE A 39 17.22 -17.42 -21.34
CA ILE A 39 17.30 -17.45 -22.81
C ILE A 39 16.52 -16.29 -23.42
N GLU A 40 15.27 -16.04 -22.99
CA GLU A 40 14.44 -14.92 -23.45
C GLU A 40 15.11 -13.56 -23.21
N GLN A 41 15.84 -13.37 -22.10
CA GLN A 41 16.52 -12.10 -21.83
C GLN A 41 17.74 -11.87 -22.74
N TYR A 42 18.31 -12.93 -23.29
CA TYR A 42 19.45 -12.89 -24.22
C TYR A 42 19.06 -13.45 -25.59
N GLU A 43 17.79 -13.35 -25.99
CA GLU A 43 17.25 -13.96 -27.22
C GLU A 43 18.02 -13.45 -28.45
N ASP A 44 18.26 -12.13 -28.52
CA ASP A 44 19.04 -11.48 -29.58
C ASP A 44 20.45 -12.09 -29.76
N THR A 45 21.03 -12.67 -28.70
CA THR A 45 22.36 -13.30 -28.72
C THR A 45 22.27 -14.83 -28.80
N MET A 46 21.31 -15.48 -28.15
CA MET A 46 21.28 -16.95 -28.01
C MET A 46 20.42 -17.65 -29.07
N GLU A 47 19.47 -16.92 -29.65
CA GLU A 47 18.51 -17.40 -30.65
C GLU A 47 18.56 -16.52 -31.92
N CYS A 48 19.75 -16.01 -32.28
CA CYS A 48 19.95 -15.29 -33.53
C CYS A 48 19.58 -16.17 -34.74
N GLU A 49 18.82 -15.61 -35.70
CA GLU A 49 18.36 -16.32 -36.91
C GLU A 49 19.44 -16.45 -37.99
N ASP A 50 20.64 -15.91 -37.76
CA ASP A 50 21.76 -15.98 -38.70
C ASP A 50 22.33 -17.41 -38.77
N GLU A 51 22.67 -17.87 -39.97
CA GLU A 51 23.18 -19.24 -40.20
C GLU A 51 24.54 -19.50 -39.51
N ASP A 52 25.30 -18.44 -39.22
CA ASP A 52 26.59 -18.48 -38.55
C ASP A 52 26.49 -17.87 -37.14
N GLU A 53 26.22 -18.72 -36.15
CA GLU A 53 26.25 -18.34 -34.73
C GLU A 53 27.66 -17.84 -34.35
N ASP A 54 27.72 -16.63 -33.79
CA ASP A 54 28.96 -15.97 -33.42
C ASP A 54 29.56 -16.46 -32.09
N ASP A 55 30.76 -15.99 -31.76
CA ASP A 55 31.44 -16.37 -30.52
C ASP A 55 30.66 -15.99 -29.26
N GLU A 56 29.88 -14.89 -29.28
CA GLU A 56 29.05 -14.46 -28.16
C GLU A 56 27.89 -15.44 -27.90
N THR A 57 27.24 -15.90 -28.97
CA THR A 57 26.22 -16.94 -28.96
C THR A 57 26.77 -18.23 -28.34
N ILE A 58 27.92 -18.68 -28.83
CA ILE A 58 28.60 -19.89 -28.35
C ILE A 58 28.93 -19.74 -26.87
N ASP A 59 29.55 -18.63 -26.46
CA ASP A 59 29.90 -18.35 -25.07
C ASP A 59 28.68 -18.34 -24.15
N ALA A 60 27.56 -17.75 -24.58
CA ALA A 60 26.33 -17.71 -23.78
C ALA A 60 25.80 -19.12 -23.48
N TRP A 61 25.78 -20.01 -24.48
CA TRP A 61 25.34 -21.40 -24.29
C TRP A 61 26.28 -22.21 -23.39
N LEU A 62 27.61 -22.03 -23.55
CA LEU A 62 28.60 -22.71 -22.71
C LEU A 62 28.51 -22.25 -21.24
N VAL A 63 28.31 -20.95 -21.01
CA VAL A 63 28.14 -20.38 -19.67
C VAL A 63 26.83 -20.85 -19.03
N LEU A 64 25.73 -20.85 -19.78
CA LEU A 64 24.45 -21.36 -19.29
C LEU A 64 24.56 -22.84 -18.88
N ALA A 65 25.17 -23.68 -19.71
CA ALA A 65 25.41 -25.09 -19.39
C ALA A 65 26.26 -25.28 -18.12
N ASP A 66 27.34 -24.50 -17.98
CA ASP A 66 28.19 -24.51 -16.79
C ASP A 66 27.41 -24.12 -15.52
N LEU A 67 26.55 -23.10 -15.61
CA LEU A 67 25.71 -22.62 -14.52
C LEU A 67 24.68 -23.67 -14.11
N GLU A 68 23.90 -24.18 -15.06
CA GLU A 68 22.87 -25.16 -14.74
C GLU A 68 23.45 -26.43 -14.15
N TRP A 69 24.60 -26.91 -14.68
CA TRP A 69 25.31 -28.02 -14.08
C TRP A 69 25.77 -27.69 -12.65
N LYS A 70 26.36 -26.50 -12.42
CA LYS A 70 26.83 -26.08 -11.06
C LYS A 70 25.72 -26.08 -10.02
N TYR A 71 24.47 -25.88 -10.43
CA TYR A 71 23.30 -25.88 -9.55
C TYR A 71 22.49 -27.17 -9.58
N GLY A 72 22.92 -28.18 -10.36
CA GLY A 72 22.24 -29.47 -10.48
C GLY A 72 20.90 -29.37 -11.20
N ARG A 73 20.81 -28.50 -12.20
CA ARG A 73 19.59 -28.12 -12.94
C ARG A 73 19.74 -28.22 -14.47
N LEU A 74 20.84 -28.78 -14.96
CA LEU A 74 21.15 -28.85 -16.40
C LEU A 74 20.06 -29.56 -17.18
N SER A 75 19.49 -28.89 -18.18
CA SER A 75 18.54 -29.50 -19.10
C SER A 75 19.24 -30.21 -20.25
N GLU A 76 18.55 -31.17 -20.86
CA GLU A 76 19.04 -31.85 -22.06
C GLU A 76 19.18 -30.89 -23.25
N ARG A 77 18.33 -29.87 -23.35
CA ARG A 77 18.41 -28.85 -24.42
C ARG A 77 19.73 -28.09 -24.34
N VAL A 78 20.01 -27.49 -23.17
CA VAL A 78 21.22 -26.70 -22.93
C VAL A 78 22.46 -27.59 -23.04
N LYS A 79 22.40 -28.80 -22.48
CA LYS A 79 23.48 -29.78 -22.56
C LYS A 79 23.82 -30.17 -24.01
N ALA A 80 22.82 -30.53 -24.81
CA ALA A 80 23.02 -30.95 -26.18
C ALA A 80 23.64 -29.83 -27.03
N ARG A 81 23.15 -28.59 -26.86
CA ARG A 81 23.68 -27.43 -27.60
C ARG A 81 25.13 -27.12 -27.23
N ALA A 82 25.43 -27.06 -25.93
CA ALA A 82 26.79 -26.83 -25.46
C ALA A 82 27.77 -27.94 -25.89
N LEU A 83 27.36 -29.21 -25.82
CA LEU A 83 28.20 -30.32 -26.31
C LEU A 83 28.41 -30.27 -27.83
N GLY A 84 27.39 -29.87 -28.60
CA GLY A 84 27.53 -29.69 -30.05
C GLY A 84 28.61 -28.67 -30.43
N TYR A 85 28.72 -27.55 -29.69
CA TYR A 85 29.80 -26.58 -29.88
C TYR A 85 31.17 -27.15 -29.52
N LEU A 86 31.26 -27.81 -28.35
CA LEU A 86 32.50 -28.39 -27.88
C LEU A 86 33.03 -29.51 -28.80
N GLU A 87 32.14 -30.27 -29.44
CA GLU A 87 32.52 -31.33 -30.39
C GLU A 87 32.96 -30.80 -31.76
N THR A 88 32.40 -29.67 -32.19
CA THR A 88 32.75 -29.03 -33.47
C THR A 88 33.97 -28.11 -33.37
N GLY A 89 34.47 -27.85 -32.16
CA GLY A 89 35.59 -26.94 -31.92
C GLY A 89 35.19 -25.46 -31.92
N LYS A 90 33.89 -25.17 -32.05
CA LYS A 90 33.34 -23.80 -31.98
C LYS A 90 33.68 -23.14 -30.63
N GLY A 91 34.07 -21.87 -30.68
CA GLY A 91 34.56 -21.11 -29.51
C GLY A 91 36.08 -21.16 -29.29
N LEU A 92 36.83 -21.82 -30.18
CA LEU A 92 38.29 -21.71 -30.31
C LEU A 92 38.73 -20.87 -31.51
N GLU A 93 37.85 -20.64 -32.49
CA GLU A 93 38.16 -20.00 -33.77
C GLU A 93 38.74 -18.58 -33.56
N ALA A 94 38.10 -17.73 -32.75
CA ALA A 94 38.64 -16.41 -32.40
C ALA A 94 39.97 -16.43 -31.63
N TRP A 95 40.36 -17.59 -31.09
CA TRP A 95 41.62 -17.76 -30.37
C TRP A 95 42.76 -18.29 -31.25
N GLU A 96 42.47 -18.75 -32.48
CA GLU A 96 43.50 -19.24 -33.42
C GLU A 96 44.47 -18.13 -33.84
N GLU A 97 43.97 -16.91 -33.99
CA GLU A 97 44.75 -15.72 -34.33
C GLU A 97 45.42 -15.06 -33.11
N CYS A 98 45.09 -15.52 -31.90
CA CYS A 98 45.67 -15.05 -30.64
C CYS A 98 47.03 -15.74 -30.34
N SER A 99 47.59 -15.46 -29.15
CA SER A 99 48.80 -16.15 -28.73
C SER A 99 48.55 -17.66 -28.55
N ASN A 100 49.49 -18.52 -28.99
CA ASN A 100 49.43 -19.97 -28.76
C ASN A 100 49.27 -20.35 -27.27
N THR A 101 49.68 -19.46 -26.37
CA THR A 101 49.47 -19.64 -24.93
C THR A 101 48.00 -19.47 -24.55
N ASP A 102 47.32 -18.47 -25.11
CA ASP A 102 45.91 -18.20 -24.79
C ASP A 102 44.97 -19.19 -25.48
N TYR A 103 45.28 -19.60 -26.71
CA TYR A 103 44.61 -20.72 -27.39
C TYR A 103 44.59 -21.98 -26.50
N LYS A 104 45.76 -22.43 -26.04
CA LYS A 104 45.87 -23.60 -25.17
C LYS A 104 45.13 -23.46 -23.84
N LYS A 105 45.12 -22.26 -23.26
CA LYS A 105 44.33 -22.01 -22.04
C LYS A 105 42.83 -22.13 -22.32
N ARG A 106 42.36 -21.60 -23.45
CA ARG A 106 40.95 -21.66 -23.83
C ARG A 106 40.53 -23.11 -24.12
N GLU A 107 41.33 -23.84 -24.88
CA GLU A 107 41.14 -25.27 -25.16
C GLU A 107 40.99 -26.07 -23.86
N GLN A 108 41.89 -25.85 -22.89
CA GLN A 108 41.79 -26.50 -21.57
C GLN A 108 40.50 -26.14 -20.82
N VAL A 109 40.04 -24.89 -20.90
CA VAL A 109 38.79 -24.46 -20.26
C VAL A 109 37.57 -25.17 -20.88
N LEU A 110 37.55 -25.30 -22.22
CA LEU A 110 36.48 -25.97 -22.94
C LEU A 110 36.47 -27.49 -22.69
N GLU A 111 37.62 -28.13 -22.65
CA GLU A 111 37.70 -29.57 -22.33
C GLU A 111 37.26 -29.84 -20.89
N GLN A 112 37.64 -28.98 -19.93
CA GLN A 112 37.13 -29.08 -18.55
C GLN A 112 35.61 -28.92 -18.48
N LEU A 113 35.03 -28.02 -19.28
CA LEU A 113 33.58 -27.89 -19.37
C LEU A 113 32.95 -29.15 -19.97
N ARG A 114 33.54 -29.72 -21.02
CA ARG A 114 33.06 -30.95 -21.66
C ARG A 114 33.05 -32.13 -20.69
N GLU A 115 34.17 -32.41 -20.03
CA GLU A 115 34.29 -33.47 -19.02
C GLU A 115 33.22 -33.30 -17.94
N LYS A 116 33.01 -32.06 -17.50
CA LYS A 116 32.02 -31.71 -16.50
C LYS A 116 30.60 -31.99 -16.98
N LEU A 117 30.20 -31.55 -18.17
CA LEU A 117 28.85 -31.78 -18.71
C LEU A 117 28.55 -33.27 -18.96
N LEU A 118 29.58 -34.08 -19.23
CA LEU A 118 29.46 -35.54 -19.38
C LEU A 118 29.45 -36.30 -18.04
N SER A 119 29.98 -35.70 -16.98
CA SER A 119 29.98 -36.30 -15.65
C SER A 119 28.57 -36.33 -15.01
N PRO A 120 28.32 -37.22 -14.03
CA PRO A 120 27.06 -37.25 -13.31
C PRO A 120 26.70 -35.88 -12.73
N MET A 121 25.48 -35.42 -12.98
CA MET A 121 25.02 -34.11 -12.51
C MET A 121 25.04 -34.06 -10.97
N PRO A 122 25.54 -32.98 -10.36
CA PRO A 122 25.53 -32.83 -8.91
C PRO A 122 24.09 -32.72 -8.39
N ALA A 123 23.91 -32.97 -7.09
CA ALA A 123 22.61 -32.79 -6.45
C ALA A 123 22.13 -31.34 -6.59
N GLU A 124 20.83 -31.17 -6.84
CA GLU A 124 20.19 -29.86 -7.00
C GLU A 124 20.45 -28.99 -5.77
N LYS A 125 21.09 -27.83 -6.00
CA LYS A 125 21.37 -26.88 -4.93
C LYS A 125 20.10 -26.12 -4.56
N LYS A 126 19.73 -26.20 -3.29
CA LYS A 126 18.66 -25.38 -2.70
C LYS A 126 19.15 -23.95 -2.54
N ILE A 127 18.57 -23.04 -3.31
CA ILE A 127 18.82 -21.61 -3.16
C ILE A 127 17.73 -21.04 -2.26
N ARG A 128 18.15 -20.39 -1.18
CA ARG A 128 17.24 -19.74 -0.25
C ARG A 128 16.63 -18.52 -0.95
N VAL A 129 15.33 -18.60 -1.23
CA VAL A 129 14.53 -17.44 -1.61
C VAL A 129 14.44 -16.50 -0.41
N PRO A 130 14.93 -15.26 -0.50
CA PRO A 130 14.75 -14.27 0.56
C PRO A 130 13.25 -14.04 0.75
N LYS A 131 12.74 -14.25 1.96
CA LYS A 131 11.40 -13.80 2.31
C LYS A 131 11.50 -12.30 2.60
N PRO A 132 10.75 -11.45 1.87
CA PRO A 132 10.70 -10.04 2.19
C PRO A 132 10.26 -9.84 3.64
N TYR A 133 10.83 -8.83 4.30
CA TYR A 133 10.39 -8.48 5.65
C TYR A 133 8.97 -7.93 5.61
N GLU A 134 8.15 -8.34 6.58
CA GLU A 134 6.82 -7.78 6.79
C GLU A 134 6.81 -7.04 8.12
N CYS A 135 6.61 -5.72 8.08
CA CYS A 135 6.47 -4.92 9.29
C CYS A 135 5.24 -5.39 10.09
N GLU A 136 5.47 -5.69 11.37
CA GLU A 136 4.42 -6.18 12.28
C GLU A 136 3.52 -5.06 12.83
N TRP A 137 3.85 -3.80 12.57
CA TRP A 137 3.07 -2.64 13.04
C TRP A 137 1.77 -2.50 12.28
N LYS A 138 0.72 -2.01 12.94
CA LYS A 138 -0.61 -1.84 12.36
C LYS A 138 -0.90 -0.38 12.06
N LEU A 139 -1.81 -0.16 11.13
CA LEU A 139 -2.35 1.15 10.83
C LEU A 139 -2.92 1.80 12.11
N GLY A 140 -2.54 3.05 12.35
CA GLY A 140 -2.94 3.80 13.54
C GLY A 140 -2.06 3.55 14.77
N ASP A 141 -1.15 2.58 14.78
CA ASP A 141 -0.29 2.35 15.94
C ASP A 141 0.56 3.58 16.26
N VAL A 142 0.59 3.95 17.53
CA VAL A 142 1.35 5.09 18.05
C VAL A 142 2.48 4.56 18.93
N PHE A 143 3.71 4.99 18.63
CA PHE A 143 4.90 4.61 19.37
C PHE A 143 5.65 5.82 19.90
N ALA A 144 6.22 5.67 21.09
CA ALA A 144 7.29 6.53 21.60
C ALA A 144 8.65 5.86 21.36
N TYR A 145 9.55 6.56 20.69
CA TYR A 145 10.94 6.15 20.52
C TYR A 145 11.84 6.89 21.52
N GLN A 146 12.62 6.16 22.32
CA GLN A 146 13.56 6.71 23.28
C GLN A 146 14.95 6.86 22.68
N PHE A 147 15.53 8.06 22.75
CA PHE A 147 16.87 8.34 22.26
C PHE A 147 17.94 7.79 23.20
N THR A 148 18.86 6.99 22.64
CA THR A 148 19.90 6.30 23.43
C THR A 148 21.25 6.25 22.70
N SER A 149 21.39 6.88 21.54
CA SER A 149 22.66 6.93 20.80
C SER A 149 23.61 8.00 21.33
N ASP A 150 24.89 7.91 20.96
CA ASP A 150 25.85 8.98 21.23
C ASP A 150 25.51 10.29 20.49
N TYR A 151 24.70 10.23 19.42
CA TYR A 151 24.19 11.43 18.75
C TYR A 151 23.25 12.21 19.66
N SER A 152 22.27 11.53 20.28
CA SER A 152 21.34 12.16 21.21
C SER A 152 22.02 12.76 22.44
N LYS A 153 23.07 12.10 22.95
CA LYS A 153 23.94 12.64 24.02
C LYS A 153 24.58 13.96 23.61
N LYS A 154 25.22 14.00 22.44
CA LYS A 154 25.87 15.21 21.91
C LYS A 154 24.88 16.36 21.71
N LYS A 155 23.63 16.06 21.40
CA LYS A 155 22.54 17.05 21.24
C LYS A 155 21.85 17.42 22.55
N GLY A 156 22.22 16.80 23.68
CA GLY A 156 21.63 17.09 25.00
C GLY A 156 20.22 16.54 25.21
N VAL A 157 19.77 15.61 24.36
CA VAL A 157 18.41 15.05 24.39
C VAL A 157 18.41 13.53 24.63
N GLU A 158 19.48 13.01 25.24
CA GLU A 158 19.53 11.61 25.68
C GLU A 158 18.33 11.29 26.61
N ASN A 159 17.80 10.07 26.49
CA ASN A 159 16.65 9.56 27.23
C ASN A 159 15.33 10.31 27.01
N HIS A 160 15.30 11.29 26.10
CA HIS A 160 14.03 11.87 25.68
C HIS A 160 13.31 10.92 24.72
N TYR A 161 12.01 11.06 24.68
CA TYR A 161 11.10 10.35 23.81
C TYR A 161 10.63 11.25 22.69
N MET A 162 10.38 10.65 21.54
CA MET A 162 9.67 11.27 20.43
C MET A 162 8.59 10.34 19.92
N VAL A 163 7.43 10.91 19.59
CA VAL A 163 6.23 10.12 19.27
C VAL A 163 5.91 10.19 17.80
N PHE A 164 5.54 9.05 17.22
CA PHE A 164 5.06 8.95 15.86
C PHE A 164 3.90 7.96 15.75
N ARG A 165 3.09 8.12 14.71
CA ARG A 165 1.98 7.21 14.37
C ARG A 165 2.17 6.58 13.01
N VAL A 166 1.80 5.31 12.88
CA VAL A 166 1.81 4.59 11.61
C VAL A 166 0.57 4.96 10.81
N ILE A 167 0.78 5.49 9.61
CA ILE A 167 -0.30 5.95 8.73
C ILE A 167 -0.46 5.09 7.47
N GLN A 168 0.53 4.28 7.12
CA GLN A 168 0.43 3.38 5.98
C GLN A 168 1.48 2.26 6.09
N LEU A 169 1.21 1.13 5.43
CA LEU A 169 2.20 0.12 5.13
C LEU A 169 2.39 0.08 3.61
N VAL A 170 3.63 0.25 3.15
CA VAL A 170 3.99 0.30 1.73
C VAL A 170 4.95 -0.82 1.38
N ARG A 171 4.80 -1.35 0.17
CA ARG A 171 5.69 -2.37 -0.38
C ARG A 171 6.87 -1.68 -1.05
N SER A 172 8.07 -1.91 -0.52
CA SER A 172 9.33 -1.41 -1.10
C SER A 172 9.53 -1.98 -2.50
N LYS A 173 9.94 -1.13 -3.44
CA LYS A 173 10.26 -1.56 -4.80
C LYS A 173 11.60 -2.31 -4.91
N SER A 174 12.50 -2.13 -3.93
CA SER A 174 13.87 -2.66 -4.01
C SER A 174 13.97 -4.11 -3.53
N ASP A 175 13.38 -4.42 -2.39
CA ASP A 175 13.47 -5.72 -1.72
C ASP A 175 12.11 -6.35 -1.42
N ASN A 176 11.03 -5.72 -1.90
CA ASN A 176 9.65 -6.16 -1.74
C ASN A 176 9.17 -6.21 -0.27
N SER A 177 9.94 -5.63 0.67
CA SER A 177 9.57 -5.57 2.08
C SER A 177 8.36 -4.67 2.31
N ILE A 178 7.54 -4.98 3.32
CA ILE A 178 6.44 -4.13 3.78
C ILE A 178 6.98 -3.20 4.87
N GLN A 179 7.00 -1.91 4.59
CA GLN A 179 7.62 -0.87 5.42
C GLN A 179 6.57 0.15 5.91
N PRO A 180 6.73 0.71 7.12
CA PRO A 180 5.80 1.68 7.66
C PRO A 180 6.07 3.10 7.12
N VAL A 181 5.00 3.78 6.75
CA VAL A 181 4.98 5.24 6.61
C VAL A 181 4.39 5.82 7.88
N VAL A 182 5.07 6.80 8.46
CA VAL A 182 4.71 7.40 9.74
C VAL A 182 4.53 8.91 9.64
N GLN A 183 3.80 9.47 10.59
CA GLN A 183 3.80 10.90 10.88
C GLN A 183 4.37 11.10 12.28
N VAL A 184 5.27 12.05 12.40
CA VAL A 184 6.00 12.31 13.65
C VAL A 184 5.41 13.55 14.29
N TYR A 185 5.10 13.50 15.58
CA TYR A 185 4.58 14.64 16.32
C TYR A 185 5.73 15.60 16.69
N LYS A 186 5.44 16.90 16.67
CA LYS A 186 6.31 18.00 17.10
C LYS A 186 6.37 18.05 18.63
N TRP A 187 6.69 16.92 19.24
CA TRP A 187 6.72 16.73 20.68
C TRP A 187 7.97 15.96 21.09
N MET A 188 8.63 16.41 22.16
CA MET A 188 9.78 15.74 22.76
C MET A 188 9.73 15.91 24.27
N GLY A 189 9.86 14.81 25.03
CA GLY A 189 9.74 14.84 26.49
C GLY A 189 10.56 13.76 27.17
N LYS A 190 10.78 13.90 28.48
CA LYS A 190 11.55 12.94 29.30
C LYS A 190 10.70 11.79 29.85
N GLU A 191 9.39 11.94 29.81
CA GLU A 191 8.42 10.96 30.31
C GLU A 191 7.48 10.56 29.18
N LEU A 192 6.91 9.36 29.25
CA LEU A 192 5.96 8.88 28.23
C LEU A 192 4.68 9.73 28.30
N PRO A 193 4.24 10.32 27.17
CA PRO A 193 3.03 11.15 27.15
C PRO A 193 1.77 10.29 27.03
N GLY A 194 0.66 10.84 27.52
CA GLY A 194 -0.68 10.34 27.18
C GLY A 194 -1.06 10.63 25.73
N LEU A 195 -1.91 9.79 25.14
CA LEU A 195 -2.38 9.99 23.76
C LEU A 195 -3.19 11.29 23.60
N ASP A 196 -3.92 11.70 24.63
CA ASP A 196 -4.71 12.94 24.68
C ASP A 196 -3.85 14.21 24.58
N VAL A 197 -2.61 14.15 25.06
CA VAL A 197 -1.61 15.22 24.90
C VAL A 197 -1.09 15.21 23.47
N ILE A 198 -0.64 14.05 22.99
CA ILE A 198 -0.02 13.91 21.66
C ILE A 198 -0.95 14.30 20.53
N TYR A 199 -2.25 13.99 20.63
CA TYR A 199 -3.20 14.33 19.57
C TYR A 199 -3.49 15.84 19.43
N LYS A 200 -3.07 16.66 20.39
CA LYS A 200 -3.14 18.12 20.32
C LYS A 200 -1.88 18.75 19.71
N GLU A 201 -0.83 17.97 19.54
CA GLU A 201 0.46 18.45 19.03
C GLU A 201 0.46 18.52 17.50
N CYS A 202 1.20 19.49 16.95
CA CYS A 202 1.42 19.59 15.52
C CYS A 202 2.30 18.43 15.02
N LEU A 203 2.33 18.21 13.70
CA LEU A 203 3.23 17.24 13.07
C LEU A 203 4.56 17.90 12.66
N LEU A 204 5.64 17.12 12.66
CA LEU A 204 6.93 17.48 12.07
C LEU A 204 6.92 17.12 10.59
N PRO A 205 7.16 18.10 9.71
CA PRO A 205 7.23 17.79 8.29
C PRO A 205 8.43 16.90 7.91
N SER A 206 8.30 16.13 6.82
CA SER A 206 9.27 15.09 6.42
C SER A 206 10.36 15.56 5.46
N THR A 207 10.26 16.80 5.02
CA THR A 207 11.14 17.37 4.01
C THR A 207 12.42 17.97 4.59
N GLY A 208 13.54 17.81 3.86
CA GLY A 208 14.90 18.03 4.34
C GLY A 208 15.49 19.44 4.22
N ILE A 209 14.69 20.52 4.33
CA ILE A 209 15.23 21.89 4.28
C ILE A 209 15.70 22.34 5.67
N LYS A 210 16.92 22.87 5.74
CA LYS A 210 17.61 23.29 6.98
C LYS A 210 17.06 24.59 7.60
N HIS A 211 16.16 25.29 6.92
CA HIS A 211 15.62 26.59 7.34
C HIS A 211 14.09 26.65 7.16
N PRO A 212 13.31 26.83 8.26
CA PRO A 212 11.84 26.90 8.20
C PRO A 212 11.29 28.04 7.34
N GLU A 213 12.02 29.16 7.23
CA GLU A 213 11.59 30.37 6.50
C GLU A 213 11.30 30.13 5.00
N GLY A 214 12.03 29.21 4.38
CA GLY A 214 11.80 28.83 2.97
C GLY A 214 10.52 28.01 2.79
N TYR A 215 10.08 27.32 3.85
CA TYR A 215 8.90 26.45 3.83
C TYR A 215 7.59 27.20 4.03
N LEU A 216 7.59 28.34 4.74
CA LEU A 216 6.42 29.22 4.85
C LEU A 216 5.92 29.75 3.48
N LYS A 217 6.73 29.61 2.44
CA LYS A 217 6.42 30.03 1.06
C LYS A 217 5.98 28.88 0.15
N LEU A 218 6.03 27.63 0.64
CA LEU A 218 5.66 26.46 -0.15
C LEU A 218 4.15 26.20 -0.08
N LYS A 219 3.55 25.92 -1.23
CA LYS A 219 2.11 25.62 -1.37
C LYS A 219 1.69 24.32 -0.68
N SER A 220 2.63 23.41 -0.44
CA SER A 220 2.39 22.13 0.21
C SER A 220 3.63 21.67 0.98
N ILE A 221 3.40 21.07 2.15
CA ILE A 221 4.46 20.51 3.01
C ILE A 221 4.13 19.04 3.25
N ALA A 222 5.07 18.13 3.00
CA ALA A 222 4.89 16.71 3.32
C ALA A 222 5.16 16.43 4.80
N TYR A 223 4.39 15.52 5.38
CA TYR A 223 4.47 15.09 6.79
C TYR A 223 4.74 13.60 6.95
N GLU A 224 4.77 12.88 5.83
CA GLU A 224 4.88 11.45 5.74
C GLU A 224 6.34 11.05 5.63
N TRP A 225 6.74 10.15 6.53
CA TRP A 225 8.09 9.66 6.69
C TRP A 225 8.10 8.17 6.39
N ASN A 226 8.83 7.75 5.35
CA ASN A 226 9.01 6.33 5.07
C ASN A 226 10.23 5.81 5.85
N ILE A 227 10.00 4.91 6.80
CA ILE A 227 11.08 4.30 7.57
C ILE A 227 11.48 2.99 6.89
N ASP A 228 12.67 2.97 6.29
CA ASP A 228 13.22 1.76 5.69
C ASP A 228 13.68 0.80 6.79
N ILE A 229 12.85 -0.23 6.98
CA ILE A 229 13.06 -1.37 7.88
C ILE A 229 12.96 -2.64 7.02
N SER A 230 14.06 -3.39 6.97
CA SER A 230 14.15 -4.68 6.27
C SER A 230 14.34 -5.86 7.23
N SER A 231 14.38 -5.60 8.54
CA SER A 231 14.36 -6.63 9.57
C SER A 231 13.94 -6.10 10.93
N LYS A 232 13.14 -6.87 11.67
CA LYS A 232 12.82 -6.61 13.09
C LYS A 232 14.09 -6.46 13.96
N ARG A 233 15.21 -7.08 13.58
CA ARG A 233 16.49 -6.97 14.30
C ARG A 233 17.12 -5.58 14.24
N GLN A 234 16.71 -4.73 13.29
CA GLN A 234 17.18 -3.35 13.21
C GLN A 234 16.58 -2.48 14.33
N ILE A 235 15.37 -2.83 14.81
CA ILE A 235 14.70 -2.12 15.90
C ILE A 235 15.44 -2.43 17.19
N LYS A 236 16.04 -1.41 17.81
CA LYS A 236 16.81 -1.57 19.05
C LYS A 236 15.86 -2.01 20.17
N LYS A 237 16.20 -3.12 20.83
CA LYS A 237 15.39 -3.66 21.93
C LYS A 237 15.30 -2.62 23.05
N GLY A 238 14.08 -2.31 23.49
CA GLY A 238 13.82 -1.37 24.58
C GLY A 238 13.87 0.11 24.19
N SER A 239 14.07 0.46 22.91
CA SER A 239 14.02 1.86 22.47
C SER A 239 12.64 2.27 21.95
N LEU A 240 11.70 1.35 21.74
CA LEU A 240 10.39 1.62 21.16
C LEU A 240 9.28 1.12 22.09
N PHE A 241 8.35 2.02 22.43
CA PHE A 241 7.26 1.80 23.39
C PHE A 241 5.93 2.03 22.71
N TYR A 242 5.01 1.07 22.82
CA TYR A 242 3.67 1.20 22.26
C TYR A 242 2.78 2.04 23.18
N LEU A 243 2.18 3.10 22.67
CA LEU A 243 1.30 4.01 23.42
C LEU A 243 -0.19 3.73 23.19
N GLY A 244 -0.53 3.06 22.10
CA GLY A 244 -1.90 2.69 21.73
C GLY A 244 -2.14 2.80 20.22
N ASN A 245 -3.40 2.69 19.82
CA ASN A 245 -3.81 2.80 18.42
C ASN A 245 -4.74 4.01 18.25
N SER A 246 -4.46 4.83 17.25
CA SER A 246 -5.25 6.00 16.85
C SER A 246 -6.36 5.55 15.89
N PRO A 247 -7.64 5.50 16.32
CA PRO A 247 -8.74 5.08 15.45
C PRO A 247 -8.98 6.03 14.27
N ALA A 248 -8.51 7.27 14.34
CA ALA A 248 -8.69 8.32 13.33
C ALA A 248 -7.96 8.09 11.98
N ILE A 249 -7.30 6.94 11.78
CA ILE A 249 -6.51 6.64 10.56
C ILE A 249 -7.06 5.41 9.80
N SER A 250 -8.22 4.89 10.19
CA SER A 250 -8.90 3.89 9.38
C SER A 250 -9.30 4.52 8.04
N VAL A 251 -8.64 4.06 6.96
CA VAL A 251 -8.86 4.38 5.54
C VAL A 251 -8.01 5.54 4.99
N ILE A 252 -6.71 5.28 4.76
CA ILE A 252 -6.05 5.84 3.56
C ILE A 252 -6.29 4.84 2.43
N PRO A 253 -7.06 5.18 1.37
CA PRO A 253 -7.29 4.27 0.26
C PRO A 253 -5.96 3.85 -0.37
N GLN A 254 -5.82 2.55 -0.67
CA GLN A 254 -4.63 1.91 -1.28
C GLN A 254 -4.12 2.55 -2.59
N GLN A 255 -4.77 3.60 -3.11
CA GLN A 255 -4.52 4.18 -4.43
C GLN A 255 -3.59 5.40 -4.46
N LYS A 256 -3.28 6.07 -3.33
CA LYS A 256 -2.08 6.92 -3.26
C LYS A 256 -0.93 6.07 -2.71
N ARG A 257 -0.34 5.25 -3.58
CA ARG A 257 1.02 4.72 -3.32
C ARG A 257 1.93 5.94 -3.30
N TYR A 258 2.43 6.33 -2.13
CA TYR A 258 3.54 7.28 -2.08
C TYR A 258 4.67 6.68 -2.91
N THR A 259 5.06 7.37 -3.97
CA THR A 259 6.32 7.13 -4.66
C THR A 259 7.43 7.70 -3.76
N ASN A 260 8.59 7.05 -3.75
CA ASN A 260 9.73 7.22 -2.83
C ASN A 260 10.37 8.64 -2.79
N GLU A 261 9.67 9.72 -3.12
CA GLU A 261 10.26 11.03 -3.38
C GLU A 261 10.20 12.02 -2.19
N GLY A 262 9.53 11.67 -1.09
CA GLY A 262 9.50 12.49 0.13
C GLY A 262 9.78 11.68 1.40
N GLY A 263 10.79 12.06 2.18
CA GLY A 263 10.94 11.65 3.59
C GLY A 263 11.41 10.23 3.88
N MET A 264 11.97 9.48 2.91
CA MET A 264 12.52 8.15 3.17
C MET A 264 13.85 8.23 3.94
N PHE A 265 13.99 7.45 5.00
CA PHE A 265 15.27 7.27 5.69
C PHE A 265 15.45 5.86 6.25
N LEU A 266 16.71 5.42 6.35
CA LEU A 266 17.07 4.15 6.97
C LEU A 266 16.84 4.20 8.47
N TYR A 267 16.22 3.17 9.06
CA TYR A 267 15.96 3.10 10.51
C TYR A 267 17.19 3.39 11.38
N LYS A 268 18.39 3.00 10.93
CA LYS A 268 19.65 3.26 11.65
C LYS A 268 19.93 4.74 11.91
N TRP A 269 19.31 5.64 11.14
CA TRP A 269 19.43 7.10 11.24
C TRP A 269 18.22 7.76 11.91
N ILE A 270 17.33 6.97 12.54
CA ILE A 270 16.08 7.49 13.09
C ILE A 270 16.30 8.62 14.11
N GLU A 271 17.34 8.52 14.94
CA GLU A 271 17.64 9.55 15.95
C GLU A 271 18.10 10.86 15.29
N GLU A 272 18.99 10.79 14.30
CA GLU A 272 19.48 11.95 13.56
C GLU A 272 18.32 12.68 12.88
N TYR A 273 17.49 11.94 12.14
CA TYR A 273 16.33 12.52 11.47
C TYR A 273 15.36 13.14 12.46
N PHE A 274 14.99 12.42 13.51
CA PHE A 274 14.04 12.92 14.50
C PHE A 274 14.56 14.15 15.24
N ILE A 275 15.76 14.07 15.80
CA ILE A 275 16.34 15.13 16.62
C ILE A 275 16.58 16.38 15.79
N ASP A 276 17.22 16.25 14.62
CA ASP A 276 17.52 17.43 13.80
C ASP A 276 16.24 18.07 13.28
N ARG A 277 15.23 17.28 12.91
CA ARG A 277 13.94 17.87 12.50
C ARG A 277 13.28 18.63 13.62
N TYR A 278 13.24 18.05 14.81
CA TYR A 278 12.63 18.71 15.96
C TYR A 278 13.38 19.99 16.32
N LEU A 279 14.71 19.96 16.39
CA LEU A 279 15.52 21.14 16.75
C LEU A 279 15.36 22.30 15.78
N VAL A 280 15.21 22.02 14.48
CA VAL A 280 14.99 23.05 13.46
C VAL A 280 13.58 23.67 13.57
N TRP A 281 12.59 22.90 14.00
CA TRP A 281 11.18 23.30 13.94
C TRP A 281 10.53 23.62 15.28
N LYS A 282 11.20 23.35 16.41
CA LYS A 282 10.65 23.54 17.77
C LYS A 282 10.15 24.98 18.02
N GLU A 283 10.89 25.99 17.56
CA GLU A 283 10.53 27.40 17.74
C GLU A 283 9.50 27.93 16.72
N VAL A 284 9.09 27.11 15.73
CA VAL A 284 8.12 27.53 14.70
C VAL A 284 6.71 27.29 15.21
N GLU A 285 6.04 28.33 15.68
CA GLU A 285 4.69 28.25 16.26
C GLU A 285 3.61 27.93 15.21
N ASN A 286 3.79 28.43 13.97
CA ASN A 286 2.87 28.23 12.84
C ASN A 286 3.56 27.43 11.73
N ILE A 287 3.73 26.13 11.94
CA ILE A 287 4.07 25.23 10.83
C ILE A 287 2.86 25.26 9.90
N PRO A 288 3.01 25.65 8.61
CA PRO A 288 1.92 25.53 7.66
C PRO A 288 1.57 24.06 7.59
N SER A 289 0.55 23.65 8.34
CA SER A 289 -0.09 22.39 8.10
C SER A 289 -0.32 22.34 6.58
N HIS A 290 -0.17 21.19 5.93
CA HIS A 290 -0.50 21.04 4.50
C HIS A 290 -1.98 21.30 4.27
N VAL A 291 -2.35 22.56 4.34
CA VAL A 291 -3.70 22.96 4.62
C VAL A 291 -3.88 24.45 4.32
N ASP A 292 -3.19 24.97 3.30
CA ASP A 292 -3.60 26.22 2.62
C ASP A 292 -4.80 25.92 1.71
N GLY A 293 -5.84 25.38 2.34
CA GLY A 293 -7.02 24.71 1.76
C GLY A 293 -7.88 23.96 2.81
N GLN A 294 -7.44 23.89 4.05
CA GLN A 294 -8.25 23.59 5.24
C GLN A 294 -7.65 24.46 6.35
N GLU A 295 -8.27 25.61 6.59
CA GLU A 295 -8.33 26.15 7.94
C GLU A 295 -8.44 24.96 8.90
N HIS A 296 -7.60 24.91 9.94
CA HIS A 296 -7.69 23.96 11.05
C HIS A 296 -8.58 22.78 10.71
N MET A 297 -8.04 21.63 10.24
CA MET A 297 -8.88 20.45 10.10
C MET A 297 -9.61 20.30 11.44
N LYS A 298 -10.85 20.79 11.46
CA LYS A 298 -11.71 20.79 12.62
C LYS A 298 -11.96 19.31 12.68
N LEU A 299 -11.23 18.64 13.57
CA LEU A 299 -11.59 17.33 14.09
C LEU A 299 -12.90 17.44 14.89
N ASN A 300 -13.82 18.30 14.47
CA ASN A 300 -15.21 18.22 14.81
C ASN A 300 -15.92 17.22 13.91
N THR A 301 -15.31 16.68 12.84
CA THR A 301 -15.99 15.66 12.04
C THR A 301 -16.39 14.48 12.93
N TYR A 302 -17.68 14.16 12.89
CA TYR A 302 -18.23 13.11 13.71
C TYR A 302 -17.54 11.79 13.38
N GLN A 303 -17.08 11.09 14.41
CA GLN A 303 -16.38 9.81 14.27
C GLN A 303 -17.39 8.69 14.02
N TRP A 304 -17.97 8.66 12.82
CA TRP A 304 -18.87 7.59 12.36
C TRP A 304 -18.22 6.23 12.57
N LYS A 305 -18.98 5.27 13.12
CA LYS A 305 -18.56 3.88 13.23
C LYS A 305 -19.51 2.99 12.44
N LEU A 306 -18.96 1.92 11.87
CA LEU A 306 -19.76 0.91 11.19
C LEU A 306 -20.84 0.37 12.13
N GLY A 307 -22.06 0.33 11.62
CA GLY A 307 -23.25 -0.10 12.35
C GLY A 307 -23.91 0.97 13.20
N ASP A 308 -23.37 2.19 13.30
CA ASP A 308 -24.04 3.28 14.03
C ASP A 308 -25.41 3.57 13.39
N VAL A 309 -26.45 3.67 14.23
CA VAL A 309 -27.84 3.92 13.83
C VAL A 309 -28.29 5.27 14.35
N PHE A 310 -28.92 6.05 13.48
CA PHE A 310 -29.45 7.37 13.80
C PHE A 310 -30.92 7.47 13.44
N ALA A 311 -31.65 8.26 14.22
CA ALA A 311 -32.93 8.82 13.83
C ALA A 311 -32.75 10.28 13.41
N TYR A 312 -33.36 10.64 12.29
CA TYR A 312 -33.48 12.01 11.80
C TYR A 312 -34.94 12.44 11.84
N LYS A 313 -35.22 13.64 12.35
CA LYS A 313 -36.58 14.19 12.41
C LYS A 313 -36.79 15.21 11.29
N PHE A 314 -37.75 14.93 10.41
CA PHE A 314 -38.07 15.81 9.30
C PHE A 314 -38.54 17.19 9.79
N ASN A 315 -37.94 18.23 9.23
CA ASN A 315 -38.13 19.61 9.70
C ASN A 315 -38.19 20.67 8.59
N THR A 316 -38.10 20.30 7.31
CA THR A 316 -38.17 21.25 6.19
C THR A 316 -39.60 21.58 5.78
N GLU A 317 -39.78 22.70 5.04
CA GLU A 317 -41.08 23.01 4.42
C GLU A 317 -41.47 21.94 3.37
N TYR A 318 -40.51 21.27 2.73
CA TYR A 318 -40.80 20.21 1.77
C TYR A 318 -41.49 19.00 2.42
N SER A 319 -40.94 18.48 3.53
CA SER A 319 -41.58 17.39 4.25
C SER A 319 -42.94 17.79 4.81
N LYS A 320 -43.13 19.06 5.19
CA LYS A 320 -44.43 19.61 5.59
C LYS A 320 -45.45 19.63 4.45
N GLU A 321 -45.08 20.08 3.26
CA GLU A 321 -45.95 20.01 2.07
C GLU A 321 -46.36 18.57 1.72
N LYS A 322 -45.46 17.61 1.97
CA LYS A 322 -45.73 16.18 1.79
C LYS A 322 -46.44 15.50 2.97
N GLY A 323 -46.76 16.25 4.04
CA GLY A 323 -47.46 15.72 5.21
C GLY A 323 -46.61 14.84 6.14
N LEU A 324 -45.28 14.94 6.05
CA LEU A 324 -44.31 14.14 6.81
C LEU A 324 -43.55 14.95 7.87
N LEU A 325 -43.90 16.23 8.09
CA LEU A 325 -43.25 17.06 9.10
C LEU A 325 -43.27 16.38 10.47
N ASN A 326 -42.16 16.48 11.20
CA ASN A 326 -41.94 15.89 12.53
C ASN A 326 -41.91 14.36 12.59
N LYS A 327 -42.03 13.65 11.48
CA LYS A 327 -41.81 12.20 11.46
C LYS A 327 -40.31 11.89 11.60
N TYR A 328 -40.00 10.78 12.25
CA TYR A 328 -38.65 10.22 12.32
C TYR A 328 -38.43 9.23 11.17
N ILE A 329 -37.25 9.30 10.58
CA ILE A 329 -36.68 8.29 9.66
C ILE A 329 -35.39 7.74 10.28
N LEU A 330 -35.06 6.49 9.97
CA LEU A 330 -33.83 5.86 10.47
C LEU A 330 -32.86 5.58 9.35
N PHE A 331 -31.57 5.63 9.66
CA PHE A 331 -30.52 5.10 8.80
C PHE A 331 -29.40 4.48 9.63
N ARG A 332 -28.64 3.59 8.99
CA ARG A 332 -27.43 2.97 9.57
C ARG A 332 -26.21 3.21 8.70
N VAL A 333 -25.04 3.34 9.32
CA VAL A 333 -23.76 3.43 8.62
C VAL A 333 -23.26 2.03 8.28
N ILE A 334 -22.98 1.78 7.00
CA ILE A 334 -22.52 0.47 6.50
C ILE A 334 -21.09 0.47 5.95
N GLU A 335 -20.58 1.63 5.53
CA GLU A 335 -19.23 1.79 5.01
C GLU A 335 -18.76 3.24 5.25
N LEU A 336 -17.45 3.47 5.23
CA LEU A 336 -16.83 4.80 5.36
C LEU A 336 -15.94 5.05 4.15
N LEU A 337 -16.27 6.06 3.34
CA LEU A 337 -15.55 6.41 2.12
C LEU A 337 -14.73 7.69 2.31
N TRP A 338 -13.52 7.70 1.77
CA TRP A 338 -12.66 8.88 1.76
C TRP A 338 -12.92 9.74 0.52
N ASP A 339 -13.35 10.98 0.72
CA ASP A 339 -13.46 11.99 -0.33
C ASP A 339 -12.08 12.64 -0.55
N LYS A 340 -11.54 12.48 -1.76
CA LYS A 340 -10.20 13.00 -2.12
C LYS A 340 -10.20 14.51 -2.32
N GLU A 341 -11.31 15.09 -2.76
CA GLU A 341 -11.41 16.52 -3.07
C GLU A 341 -11.64 17.33 -1.80
N LYS A 342 -12.54 16.86 -0.94
CA LYS A 342 -12.87 17.51 0.34
C LYS A 342 -11.96 17.08 1.49
N ALA A 343 -11.17 16.03 1.28
CA ALA A 343 -10.27 15.45 2.27
C ALA A 343 -11.00 15.13 3.60
N CYS A 344 -12.13 14.44 3.49
CA CYS A 344 -12.99 14.04 4.60
C CYS A 344 -13.49 12.59 4.45
N ILE A 345 -14.08 12.07 5.54
CA ILE A 345 -14.74 10.76 5.53
C ILE A 345 -16.25 10.97 5.41
N ASN A 346 -16.83 10.35 4.40
CA ASN A 346 -18.25 10.34 4.08
C ASN A 346 -18.86 8.98 4.46
N PRO A 347 -19.87 8.91 5.33
CA PRO A 347 -20.53 7.65 5.64
C PRO A 347 -21.38 7.20 4.45
N VAL A 348 -21.28 5.91 4.13
CA VAL A 348 -22.26 5.22 3.31
C VAL A 348 -23.33 4.69 4.25
N ILE A 349 -24.58 5.04 3.97
CA ILE A 349 -25.72 4.67 4.78
C ILE A 349 -26.72 3.83 4.01
N GLU A 350 -27.51 3.07 4.77
CA GLU A 350 -28.77 2.49 4.31
C GLU A 350 -29.91 3.10 5.13
N VAL A 351 -30.99 3.48 4.45
CA VAL A 351 -32.19 4.06 5.07
C VAL A 351 -33.20 2.95 5.32
N TYR A 352 -33.86 2.96 6.47
CA TYR A 352 -34.93 2.00 6.75
C TYR A 352 -36.24 2.49 6.12
N GLN A 353 -37.03 1.58 5.56
CA GLN A 353 -38.36 1.88 5.03
C GLN A 353 -39.37 2.01 6.18
N TRP A 354 -39.23 3.08 6.96
CA TRP A 354 -40.03 3.30 8.15
C TRP A 354 -40.17 4.78 8.47
N LEU A 355 -41.37 5.19 8.92
CA LEU A 355 -41.59 6.49 9.55
C LEU A 355 -42.37 6.35 10.85
N GLY A 356 -41.98 7.10 11.88
CA GLY A 356 -42.66 7.11 13.16
C GLY A 356 -42.88 8.50 13.73
N ASP A 357 -43.93 8.64 14.54
CA ASP A 357 -44.12 9.81 15.41
C ASP A 357 -43.20 9.77 16.64
N GLU A 358 -42.80 8.56 17.05
CA GLU A 358 -41.93 8.27 18.19
C GLU A 358 -40.75 7.39 17.76
N LEU A 359 -39.67 7.38 18.54
CA LEU A 359 -38.49 6.57 18.27
C LEU A 359 -38.78 5.07 18.48
N PRO A 360 -38.29 4.18 17.59
CA PRO A 360 -38.59 2.75 17.66
C PRO A 360 -37.69 2.01 18.67
N SER A 361 -38.10 0.79 19.06
CA SER A 361 -37.26 -0.10 19.85
C SER A 361 -36.17 -0.74 19.00
N SER A 362 -35.07 -1.19 19.61
CA SER A 362 -33.98 -1.87 18.87
C SER A 362 -34.42 -3.16 18.18
N GLU A 363 -35.39 -3.88 18.74
CA GLU A 363 -35.98 -5.06 18.12
C GLU A 363 -36.75 -4.73 16.84
N MET A 364 -37.51 -3.63 16.87
CA MET A 364 -38.23 -3.14 15.70
C MET A 364 -37.28 -2.72 14.58
N ILE A 365 -36.18 -2.03 14.91
CA ILE A 365 -35.15 -1.65 13.93
C ILE A 365 -34.63 -2.88 13.19
N ARG A 366 -34.32 -3.97 13.90
CA ARG A 366 -33.78 -5.21 13.30
C ARG A 366 -34.74 -5.89 12.31
N GLN A 367 -36.04 -5.72 12.50
CA GLN A 367 -37.08 -6.34 11.66
C GLN A 367 -37.56 -5.40 10.53
N THR A 368 -37.08 -4.16 10.51
CA THR A 368 -37.52 -3.14 9.55
C THR A 368 -36.78 -3.32 8.22
N PRO A 369 -37.50 -3.38 7.08
CA PRO A 369 -36.88 -3.47 5.76
C PRO A 369 -36.13 -2.19 5.39
N LEU A 370 -35.24 -2.29 4.39
CA LEU A 370 -34.48 -1.16 3.86
C LEU A 370 -35.26 -0.46 2.74
N LEU A 371 -35.15 0.87 2.69
CA LEU A 371 -35.73 1.71 1.65
C LEU A 371 -34.78 1.72 0.43
N PRO A 372 -35.23 1.34 -0.78
CA PRO A 372 -34.42 1.53 -1.98
C PRO A 372 -34.18 3.00 -2.28
N MET A 373 -32.94 3.34 -2.60
CA MET A 373 -32.50 4.72 -2.83
C MET A 373 -32.42 5.08 -4.31
N MET A 374 -33.14 4.34 -5.15
CA MET A 374 -33.30 4.60 -6.58
C MET A 374 -34.74 5.08 -6.94
N PRO A 375 -34.92 5.86 -8.01
CA PRO A 375 -36.22 6.18 -8.63
C PRO A 375 -37.07 4.94 -8.91
N LEU A 376 -38.36 5.01 -8.56
CA LEU A 376 -39.36 4.01 -8.95
C LEU A 376 -40.06 4.49 -10.22
N GLU A 377 -39.52 4.15 -11.38
CA GLU A 377 -40.12 4.54 -12.66
C GLU A 377 -41.39 3.72 -12.99
N ASP A 378 -41.42 2.44 -12.61
CA ASP A 378 -42.53 1.51 -12.88
C ASP A 378 -42.55 0.35 -11.85
N PRO A 379 -43.47 0.35 -10.86
CA PRO A 379 -43.52 -0.66 -9.80
C PRO A 379 -43.62 -2.10 -10.31
N SER A 380 -44.25 -2.31 -11.47
CA SER A 380 -44.49 -3.64 -12.03
C SER A 380 -43.23 -4.36 -12.54
N LYS A 381 -42.12 -3.63 -12.73
CA LYS A 381 -40.85 -4.17 -13.27
C LYS A 381 -39.84 -4.59 -12.20
N TYR A 382 -40.04 -4.21 -10.94
CA TYR A 382 -39.06 -4.42 -9.87
C TYR A 382 -39.36 -5.63 -8.98
N VAL A 383 -40.50 -6.29 -9.18
CA VAL A 383 -40.93 -7.46 -8.40
C VAL A 383 -40.25 -8.77 -8.87
N GLU A 384 -39.74 -8.83 -10.10
CA GLU A 384 -39.04 -10.01 -10.64
C GLU A 384 -37.58 -9.71 -11.01
N ASN A 385 -36.65 -10.16 -10.16
CA ASN A 385 -35.23 -10.40 -10.48
C ASN A 385 -34.28 -9.19 -10.76
N GLN A 386 -34.58 -7.97 -10.32
CA GLN A 386 -33.60 -6.87 -10.36
C GLN A 386 -32.88 -6.63 -9.01
N ARG A 387 -31.59 -6.26 -9.08
CA ARG A 387 -30.80 -5.84 -7.90
C ARG A 387 -31.13 -4.38 -7.58
N LEU A 388 -31.76 -4.14 -6.43
CA LEU A 388 -32.06 -2.80 -5.92
C LEU A 388 -30.81 -2.16 -5.28
N ASN A 389 -30.68 -0.84 -5.41
CA ASN A 389 -29.66 -0.06 -4.70
C ASN A 389 -30.26 0.55 -3.43
N TYR A 390 -29.65 0.28 -2.28
CA TYR A 390 -30.08 0.76 -0.96
C TYR A 390 -29.13 1.80 -0.36
N ASN A 391 -28.02 2.09 -1.04
CA ASN A 391 -26.89 2.80 -0.45
C ASN A 391 -26.92 4.29 -0.84
N MET A 392 -26.65 5.16 0.12
CA MET A 392 -26.37 6.59 -0.11
C MET A 392 -25.05 6.98 0.51
N ILE A 393 -24.31 7.89 -0.13
CA ILE A 393 -23.13 8.51 0.45
C ILE A 393 -23.54 9.87 0.98
N LEU A 394 -23.35 10.11 2.27
CA LEU A 394 -23.62 11.42 2.86
C LEU A 394 -22.34 12.23 2.95
N ASP A 395 -22.45 13.53 2.72
CA ASP A 395 -21.34 14.43 3.00
C ASP A 395 -20.97 14.37 4.48
N THR A 396 -19.71 14.62 4.78
CA THR A 396 -19.19 14.58 6.14
C THR A 396 -19.93 15.58 7.03
N MET A 397 -20.06 15.26 8.32
CA MET A 397 -20.70 16.13 9.31
C MET A 397 -19.77 16.32 10.47
N ASP A 398 -19.95 17.43 11.17
CA ASP A 398 -19.32 17.70 12.43
C ASP A 398 -20.31 17.56 13.63
N GLU A 399 -19.84 17.60 14.88
CA GLU A 399 -20.74 17.50 16.04
C GLU A 399 -21.77 18.64 16.12
N GLU A 400 -21.45 19.83 15.59
CA GLU A 400 -22.38 20.96 15.52
C GLU A 400 -23.44 20.71 14.45
N ASP A 401 -23.07 20.11 13.31
CA ASP A 401 -24.01 19.67 12.29
C ASP A 401 -24.98 18.62 12.84
N ILE A 402 -24.51 17.62 13.58
CA ILE A 402 -25.39 16.62 14.22
C ILE A 402 -26.41 17.28 15.15
N LYS A 403 -25.98 18.27 15.93
CA LYS A 403 -26.88 19.06 16.80
C LYS A 403 -27.85 19.90 15.98
N LYS A 404 -27.37 20.56 14.93
CA LYS A 404 -28.14 21.42 14.02
C LYS A 404 -29.22 20.64 13.29
N TYR A 405 -28.91 19.45 12.79
CA TYR A 405 -29.84 18.56 12.10
C TYR A 405 -30.61 17.64 13.07
N ASN A 406 -30.38 17.79 14.38
CA ASN A 406 -31.06 17.06 15.46
C ASN A 406 -31.06 15.53 15.25
N LEU A 407 -29.90 15.00 14.84
CA LEU A 407 -29.69 13.56 14.68
C LEU A 407 -29.59 12.89 16.05
N ILE A 408 -30.40 11.86 16.26
CA ILE A 408 -30.47 11.13 17.54
C ILE A 408 -29.77 9.79 17.36
N TYR A 409 -28.67 9.58 18.08
CA TYR A 409 -27.95 8.30 18.09
C TYR A 409 -28.75 7.25 18.86
N LEU A 410 -29.07 6.12 18.22
CA LEU A 410 -29.87 5.03 18.80
C LEU A 410 -29.04 3.82 19.25
N GLY A 411 -27.76 3.77 18.88
CA GLY A 411 -26.85 2.67 19.21
C GLY A 411 -26.15 2.09 17.99
N ARG A 412 -25.67 0.85 18.12
CA ARG A 412 -24.94 0.15 17.06
C ARG A 412 -25.57 -1.22 16.81
N GLU A 413 -25.87 -1.50 15.54
CA GLU A 413 -26.33 -2.81 15.08
C GLU A 413 -25.19 -3.54 14.35
N GLU A 414 -25.22 -4.88 14.36
CA GLU A 414 -24.26 -5.68 13.61
C GLU A 414 -24.51 -5.53 12.10
N VAL A 415 -23.48 -5.11 11.36
CA VAL A 415 -23.53 -5.02 9.90
C VAL A 415 -23.13 -6.38 9.32
N ILE A 416 -24.11 -7.19 8.95
CA ILE A 416 -23.86 -8.40 8.16
C ILE A 416 -23.70 -7.95 6.71
N ILE A 417 -22.45 -7.93 6.21
CA ILE A 417 -22.13 -7.63 4.80
C ILE A 417 -22.57 -8.82 3.93
N ASN A 418 -23.87 -9.06 3.81
CA ASN A 418 -24.45 -10.03 2.89
C ASN A 418 -25.25 -9.27 1.83
N CYS A 419 -24.74 -9.29 0.60
CA CYS A 419 -25.49 -9.04 -0.64
C CYS A 419 -25.79 -7.60 -1.09
N SER A 420 -24.84 -6.65 -0.98
CA SER A 420 -24.76 -5.53 -1.94
C SER A 420 -23.35 -5.44 -2.56
N LYS A 421 -23.01 -6.41 -3.43
CA LYS A 421 -21.87 -6.24 -4.34
C LYS A 421 -22.19 -5.09 -5.29
N GLN A 422 -21.29 -4.10 -5.29
CA GLN A 422 -21.07 -2.98 -6.24
C GLN A 422 -21.63 -1.62 -5.83
N ILE A 423 -20.83 -0.84 -5.10
CA ILE A 423 -20.48 0.50 -5.59
C ILE A 423 -19.21 0.33 -6.44
N HIS A 424 -19.42 -0.04 -7.69
CA HIS A 424 -18.43 0.21 -8.75
C HIS A 424 -18.99 1.32 -9.63
N LYS A 425 -18.91 2.55 -9.13
CA LYS A 425 -18.82 3.81 -9.89
C LYS A 425 -18.55 4.94 -8.88
N THR A 426 -17.82 5.93 -9.36
CA THR A 426 -17.13 7.02 -8.65
C THR A 426 -18.00 7.78 -7.63
N ILE A 427 -17.37 8.26 -6.54
CA ILE A 427 -17.97 9.06 -5.44
C ILE A 427 -18.83 10.23 -5.98
N GLU A 428 -18.47 10.76 -7.14
CA GLU A 428 -19.11 11.91 -7.81
C GLU A 428 -20.60 11.71 -8.13
N ASP A 429 -21.07 10.48 -8.36
CA ASP A 429 -22.45 10.25 -8.83
C ASP A 429 -23.49 10.09 -7.70
N HIS A 430 -23.07 9.91 -6.43
CA HIS A 430 -23.97 9.49 -5.33
C HIS A 430 -23.74 10.23 -4.00
N LEU A 431 -22.99 11.33 -4.02
CA LEU A 431 -22.75 12.17 -2.83
C LEU A 431 -23.92 13.14 -2.61
N TYR A 432 -24.62 12.99 -1.49
CA TYR A 432 -25.72 13.87 -1.11
C TYR A 432 -25.29 14.87 -0.04
N GLU A 433 -25.50 16.15 -0.33
CA GLU A 433 -25.39 17.20 0.68
C GLU A 433 -26.53 17.09 1.71
N TRP A 434 -26.22 17.31 2.98
CA TRP A 434 -27.22 17.27 4.05
C TRP A 434 -28.35 18.28 3.90
N ARG A 435 -28.14 19.36 3.14
CA ARG A 435 -29.19 20.34 2.86
C ARG A 435 -30.28 19.80 1.93
N SER A 436 -30.00 18.75 1.15
CA SER A 436 -30.92 18.17 0.17
C SER A 436 -31.36 16.74 0.50
N ILE A 437 -30.72 16.09 1.49
CA ILE A 437 -31.00 14.70 1.84
C ILE A 437 -32.47 14.45 2.24
N GLU A 438 -33.10 15.39 2.96
CA GLU A 438 -34.48 15.23 3.43
C GLU A 438 -35.43 15.09 2.23
N ASN A 439 -35.25 15.91 1.19
CA ASN A 439 -36.08 15.84 -0.01
C ASN A 439 -35.91 14.50 -0.72
N VAL A 440 -34.67 14.03 -0.85
CA VAL A 440 -34.36 12.74 -1.49
C VAL A 440 -35.03 11.60 -0.73
N ILE A 441 -34.86 11.54 0.59
CA ILE A 441 -35.46 10.50 1.43
C ILE A 441 -36.99 10.55 1.37
N VAL A 442 -37.58 11.75 1.43
CA VAL A 442 -39.04 11.93 1.33
C VAL A 442 -39.55 11.41 -0.01
N ASP A 443 -38.88 11.73 -1.12
CA ASP A 443 -39.28 11.26 -2.45
C ASP A 443 -39.15 9.74 -2.57
N ARG A 444 -37.98 9.18 -2.20
CA ARG A 444 -37.78 7.72 -2.21
C ARG A 444 -38.83 7.02 -1.33
N TYR A 445 -39.11 7.55 -0.14
CA TYR A 445 -40.12 6.95 0.75
C TYR A 445 -41.52 7.00 0.13
N LEU A 446 -41.96 8.14 -0.41
CA LEU A 446 -43.28 8.28 -1.01
C LEU A 446 -43.47 7.40 -2.25
N GLU A 447 -42.41 7.16 -3.00
CA GLU A 447 -42.42 6.26 -4.16
C GLU A 447 -42.52 4.79 -3.74
N TRP A 448 -41.74 4.37 -2.73
CA TRP A 448 -41.62 2.96 -2.36
C TRP A 448 -42.52 2.52 -1.21
N LYS A 449 -43.16 3.41 -0.46
CA LYS A 449 -43.95 3.09 0.76
C LYS A 449 -45.09 2.09 0.55
N ASP A 450 -45.67 2.04 -0.64
CA ASP A 450 -46.83 1.20 -0.97
C ASP A 450 -46.41 -0.07 -1.77
N VAL A 451 -45.10 -0.31 -1.90
CA VAL A 451 -44.54 -1.49 -2.58
C VAL A 451 -44.21 -2.56 -1.54
N ASP A 452 -44.99 -3.62 -1.51
CA ASP A 452 -44.72 -4.79 -0.67
C ASP A 452 -43.59 -5.62 -1.27
N PHE A 453 -42.44 -5.65 -0.58
CA PHE A 453 -41.38 -6.61 -0.86
C PHE A 453 -41.82 -7.96 -0.33
N ILE A 454 -42.19 -8.89 -1.22
CA ILE A 454 -42.38 -10.28 -0.84
C ILE A 454 -41.00 -10.80 -0.40
N THR A 455 -40.81 -10.89 0.91
CA THR A 455 -39.62 -11.46 1.54
C THR A 455 -39.68 -12.98 1.33
N TYR A 456 -38.73 -13.51 0.56
CA TYR A 456 -38.42 -14.95 0.52
C TYR A 456 -37.01 -15.18 1.04
#